data_AF-A0A2Z4IV71-F1
#
_entry.id   AF-A0A2Z4IV71-F1
#
_cell.length_a   1.000
_cell.length_b   1.000
_cell.length_c   1.000
_cell.angle_alpha   90.00
_cell.angle_beta   90.00
_cell.angle_gamma   90.00
#
_symmetry.space_group_name_H-M   'P 1'
#
loop_
_entity.id
_entity.type
_entity.pdbx_description
1 polymer ?
#
loop_
_entity_poly.entity_id
_entity_poly.type
_entity_poly.pdbx_seq_one_letter_code
_entity_poly.pdbx_strand_id
1 'polypeptide(L)'
;MLAGKDDADANAMDHVDVSGGKLVVDDSDSGLGEYCDDTDDFTYNDCDTDTDETFEFVYKITNKGDAPANYSVVVNAFDKDGDFVAQTFIGVTHLEPGKTDSDKGEFNEYSTLEDDRDLSDIETVKTAYVERVALAN
;
A
#
# COMPACT_ATOMS: atom_id res chain seq x y z
N MET A 1 12.06 -34.01 22.64
CA MET A 1 12.41 -32.69 22.06
C MET A 1 11.59 -32.55 20.79
N LEU A 2 10.52 -31.76 20.84
CA LEU A 2 9.72 -31.39 19.68
C LEU A 2 10.38 -30.15 19.08
N ALA A 3 11.16 -30.33 18.03
CA ALA A 3 11.63 -29.24 17.19
C ALA A 3 10.88 -29.37 15.87
N GLY A 4 10.11 -28.34 15.48
CA GLY A 4 9.52 -28.29 14.13
C GLY A 4 8.10 -27.76 14.00
N LYS A 5 7.53 -27.07 15.00
CA LYS A 5 6.19 -26.43 14.84
C LYS A 5 6.18 -24.90 14.91
N ASP A 6 7.29 -24.27 15.33
CA ASP A 6 7.25 -22.83 15.65
C ASP A 6 7.90 -21.93 14.59
N ASP A 7 8.63 -22.46 13.59
CA ASP A 7 9.43 -21.60 12.71
C ASP A 7 8.63 -20.89 11.61
N ALA A 8 7.51 -21.47 11.15
CA ALA A 8 6.68 -20.86 10.10
C ALA A 8 5.73 -19.76 10.62
N ASP A 9 5.46 -19.74 11.94
CA ASP A 9 4.70 -18.67 12.61
C ASP A 9 5.62 -17.61 13.25
N ALA A 10 6.91 -17.91 13.43
CA ALA A 10 7.81 -17.08 14.24
C ALA A 10 8.17 -15.73 13.60
N ASN A 11 8.07 -15.57 12.28
CA ASN A 11 8.38 -14.31 11.62
C ASN A 11 7.34 -13.96 10.54
N ALA A 12 6.30 -13.23 10.95
CA ALA A 12 5.24 -12.77 10.05
C ALA A 12 5.77 -11.89 8.89
N MET A 13 6.95 -11.26 9.05
CA MET A 13 7.60 -10.50 7.96
C MET A 13 7.92 -11.40 6.77
N ASP A 14 8.26 -12.68 7.00
CA ASP A 14 8.62 -13.61 5.91
C ASP A 14 7.40 -14.00 5.07
N HIS A 15 6.19 -13.61 5.47
CA HIS A 15 4.96 -13.89 4.73
C HIS A 15 4.68 -12.84 3.66
N VAL A 16 5.42 -11.73 3.66
CA VAL A 16 5.12 -10.53 2.87
C VAL A 16 6.28 -10.20 1.95
N ASP A 17 5.97 -10.08 0.66
CA ASP A 17 6.86 -9.50 -0.35
C ASP A 17 6.24 -8.19 -0.86
N VAL A 18 7.04 -7.12 -0.97
CA VAL A 18 6.66 -5.86 -1.63
C VAL A 18 7.60 -5.55 -2.78
N SER A 19 7.08 -5.07 -3.90
CA SER A 19 7.89 -4.61 -5.04
C SER A 19 8.42 -3.20 -4.80
N GLY A 20 9.38 -2.74 -5.62
CA GLY A 20 9.92 -1.38 -5.50
C GLY A 20 8.94 -0.25 -5.86
N GLY A 21 7.86 -0.57 -6.57
CA GLY A 21 6.84 0.40 -6.99
C GLY A 21 7.24 1.31 -8.15
N LYS A 22 6.36 2.24 -8.50
CA LYS A 22 6.55 3.31 -9.50
C LYS A 22 5.52 4.43 -9.30
N LEU A 23 5.91 5.66 -9.64
CA LEU A 23 4.95 6.76 -9.81
C LEU A 23 4.14 6.56 -11.10
N VAL A 24 2.83 6.71 -10.98
CA VAL A 24 1.86 6.78 -12.08
C VAL A 24 1.27 8.18 -12.06
N VAL A 25 1.21 8.80 -13.23
CA VAL A 25 0.63 10.13 -13.42
C VAL A 25 -0.46 9.94 -14.47
N ASP A 26 -1.72 10.17 -14.10
CA ASP A 26 -2.80 10.20 -15.08
C ASP A 26 -2.97 11.63 -15.60
N ASP A 27 -2.66 11.81 -16.89
CA ASP A 27 -2.77 13.09 -17.61
C ASP A 27 -4.06 13.11 -18.45
N SER A 28 -5.11 12.42 -17.96
CA SER A 28 -6.40 12.29 -18.62
C SER A 28 -7.13 13.63 -18.79
N ASP A 29 -6.61 14.71 -18.20
CA ASP A 29 -7.17 16.05 -18.29
C ASP A 29 -6.56 16.91 -19.42
N SER A 30 -5.61 16.36 -20.20
CA SER A 30 -5.00 17.07 -21.35
C SER A 30 -5.95 17.27 -22.56
N GLY A 31 -7.25 16.96 -22.42
CA GLY A 31 -8.18 16.78 -23.54
C GLY A 31 -9.50 17.56 -23.56
N LEU A 32 -9.94 18.23 -22.48
CA LEU A 32 -11.27 18.85 -22.44
C LEU A 32 -11.21 20.37 -22.22
N GLY A 33 -10.81 21.09 -23.27
CA GLY A 33 -11.06 22.52 -23.40
C GLY A 33 -12.55 22.88 -23.64
N GLU A 34 -13.51 22.21 -22.99
CA GLU A 34 -14.94 22.53 -23.09
C GLU A 34 -15.60 22.56 -21.70
N TYR A 35 -15.75 23.78 -21.20
CA TYR A 35 -16.74 24.24 -20.21
C TYR A 35 -16.68 23.61 -18.80
N CYS A 36 -15.87 24.20 -17.92
CA CYS A 36 -16.17 24.24 -16.50
C CYS A 36 -17.55 24.90 -16.31
N ASP A 37 -18.55 24.16 -15.83
CA ASP A 37 -19.90 24.68 -15.56
C ASP A 37 -20.05 24.93 -14.05
N ASP A 38 -19.56 26.08 -13.59
CA ASP A 38 -19.58 26.51 -12.19
C ASP A 38 -20.96 26.99 -11.69
N THR A 39 -22.06 26.55 -12.34
CA THR A 39 -23.40 27.09 -12.08
C THR A 39 -24.31 26.26 -11.18
N ASP A 40 -23.86 25.12 -10.64
CA ASP A 40 -24.62 24.37 -9.63
C ASP A 40 -24.12 24.55 -8.18
N ASP A 41 -25.03 24.91 -7.29
CA ASP A 41 -24.79 25.40 -5.91
C ASP A 41 -24.40 24.25 -4.93
N PHE A 42 -24.03 23.07 -5.44
CA PHE A 42 -23.90 21.83 -4.65
C PHE A 42 -22.85 20.81 -5.11
N THR A 43 -21.83 21.19 -5.88
CA THR A 43 -20.74 20.27 -6.23
C THR A 43 -19.41 20.73 -5.62
N TYR A 44 -18.73 19.80 -4.95
CA TYR A 44 -17.36 20.00 -4.48
C TYR A 44 -16.49 20.16 -5.74
N ASN A 45 -15.98 21.38 -5.97
CA ASN A 45 -14.90 21.76 -6.89
C ASN A 45 -14.57 20.73 -7.98
N ASP A 46 -15.28 20.77 -9.11
CA ASP A 46 -15.08 19.96 -10.31
C ASP A 46 -13.96 20.48 -11.23
N CYS A 47 -13.12 21.38 -10.70
CA CYS A 47 -12.05 22.08 -11.42
C CYS A 47 -10.67 21.88 -10.78
N ASP A 48 -10.45 20.80 -10.03
CA ASP A 48 -9.10 20.48 -9.58
C ASP A 48 -8.30 19.93 -10.76
N THR A 49 -7.51 20.84 -11.36
CA THR A 49 -6.45 20.57 -12.34
C THR A 49 -5.26 19.81 -11.75
N ASP A 50 -5.47 19.17 -10.60
CA ASP A 50 -4.42 18.44 -9.92
C ASP A 50 -4.17 17.17 -10.71
N THR A 51 -2.91 16.99 -11.08
CA THR A 51 -2.49 15.80 -11.79
C THR A 51 -2.67 14.64 -10.82
N ASP A 52 -3.50 13.66 -11.16
CA ASP A 52 -3.72 12.48 -10.31
C ASP A 52 -2.43 11.65 -10.27
N GLU A 53 -1.56 12.00 -9.32
CA GLU A 53 -0.32 11.29 -9.05
C GLU A 53 -0.56 10.18 -8.02
N THR A 54 -0.10 8.98 -8.35
CA THR A 54 -0.18 7.83 -7.44
C THR A 54 1.10 7.01 -7.54
N PHE A 55 1.79 6.82 -6.42
CA PHE A 55 2.87 5.85 -6.33
C PHE A 55 2.28 4.46 -6.05
N GLU A 56 2.32 3.58 -7.05
CA GLU A 56 1.82 2.21 -6.96
C GLU A 56 2.95 1.21 -6.70
N PHE A 57 2.74 0.26 -5.80
CA PHE A 57 3.59 -0.92 -5.63
C PHE A 57 2.74 -2.19 -5.58
N VAL A 58 3.37 -3.35 -5.77
CA VAL A 58 2.68 -4.66 -5.70
C VAL A 58 3.06 -5.31 -4.38
N TYR A 59 2.06 -5.82 -3.65
CA TYR A 59 2.28 -6.65 -2.48
C TYR A 59 1.89 -8.10 -2.76
N LYS A 60 2.47 -9.01 -1.99
CA LYS A 60 2.11 -10.42 -1.96
C LYS A 60 2.20 -10.92 -0.53
N ILE A 61 1.09 -11.40 0.01
CA ILE A 61 0.99 -11.95 1.37
C ILE A 61 0.63 -13.43 1.26
N THR A 62 1.55 -14.32 1.64
CA THR A 62 1.34 -15.77 1.64
C THR A 62 1.17 -16.26 3.07
N ASN A 63 0.05 -16.93 3.39
CA ASN A 63 -0.10 -17.56 4.70
C ASN A 63 0.76 -18.82 4.80
N LYS A 64 1.94 -18.71 5.41
CA LYS A 64 2.86 -19.84 5.62
C LYS A 64 2.58 -20.62 6.91
N GLY A 65 1.66 -20.15 7.76
CA GLY A 65 1.23 -20.86 8.97
C GLY A 65 0.21 -21.97 8.67
N ASP A 66 -0.21 -22.70 9.71
CA ASP A 66 -1.06 -23.90 9.59
C ASP A 66 -2.57 -23.67 9.85
N ALA A 67 -2.96 -22.44 10.21
CA ALA A 67 -4.35 -22.02 10.42
C ALA A 67 -4.72 -20.80 9.54
N PRO A 68 -6.02 -20.60 9.21
CA PRO A 68 -6.49 -19.36 8.60
C PRO A 68 -6.08 -18.16 9.44
N ALA A 69 -5.68 -17.06 8.79
CA ALA A 69 -5.16 -15.91 9.51
C ALA A 69 -5.56 -14.58 8.86
N ASN A 70 -5.63 -13.54 9.69
CA ASN A 70 -5.64 -12.15 9.25
C ASN A 70 -4.20 -11.62 9.25
N TYR A 71 -3.92 -10.69 8.35
CA TYR A 71 -2.67 -9.96 8.25
C TYR A 71 -2.92 -8.46 8.29
N SER A 72 -2.09 -7.75 9.04
CA SER A 72 -1.99 -6.29 9.01
C SER A 72 -0.53 -5.91 8.76
N VAL A 73 -0.28 -5.29 7.62
CA VAL A 73 1.06 -4.95 7.14
C VAL A 73 1.22 -3.44 7.12
N VAL A 74 2.31 -2.95 7.68
CA VAL A 74 2.75 -1.57 7.57
C VAL A 74 3.85 -1.49 6.52
N VAL A 75 3.68 -0.60 5.56
CA VAL A 75 4.67 -0.34 4.49
C VAL A 75 5.13 1.11 4.61
N ASN A 76 6.44 1.30 4.66
CA ASN A 76 7.06 2.63 4.64
C ASN A 76 7.65 2.90 3.26
N ALA A 77 7.46 4.13 2.79
CA ALA A 77 8.11 4.70 1.63
C ALA A 77 9.35 5.50 2.06
N PHE A 78 10.39 5.45 1.23
CA PHE A 78 11.65 6.15 1.44
C PHE A 78 12.14 6.81 0.16
N ASP A 79 12.83 7.93 0.33
CA ASP A 79 13.48 8.64 -0.77
C ASP A 79 14.79 7.97 -1.21
N LYS A 80 15.45 8.58 -2.22
CA LYS A 80 16.74 8.11 -2.76
C LYS A 80 17.88 8.06 -1.73
N ASP A 81 17.81 8.88 -0.68
CA ASP A 81 18.81 8.97 0.38
C ASP A 81 18.48 8.02 1.54
N GLY A 82 17.29 7.41 1.51
CA GLY A 82 16.80 6.44 2.49
C GLY A 82 16.02 7.09 3.65
N ASP A 83 15.65 8.37 3.52
CA ASP A 83 14.84 9.08 4.49
C ASP A 83 13.36 8.71 4.34
N PHE A 84 12.62 8.69 5.45
CA PHE A 84 11.21 8.33 5.48
C PHE A 84 10.37 9.40 4.76
N VAL A 85 9.44 8.95 3.91
CA VAL A 85 8.54 9.83 3.14
C VAL A 85 7.10 9.66 3.60
N ALA A 86 6.61 8.41 3.68
CA ALA A 86 5.20 8.13 3.96
C ALA A 86 5.00 6.71 4.51
N GLN A 87 3.81 6.46 5.06
CA GLN A 87 3.38 5.13 5.53
C GLN A 87 1.99 4.78 5.03
N THR A 88 1.81 3.51 4.64
CA THR A 88 0.51 2.94 4.27
C THR A 88 0.28 1.59 4.94
N PHE A 89 -0.96 1.09 4.87
CA PHE A 89 -1.41 -0.13 5.55
C PHE A 89 -2.11 -1.07 4.59
N ILE A 90 -1.79 -2.37 4.69
CA ILE A 90 -2.43 -3.43 3.91
C ILE A 90 -3.08 -4.41 4.87
N GLY A 91 -4.37 -4.69 4.66
CA GLY A 91 -5.14 -5.63 5.46
C GLY A 91 -5.61 -6.81 4.61
N VAL A 92 -5.30 -8.03 5.05
CA VAL A 92 -5.85 -9.26 4.45
C VAL A 92 -6.59 -10.02 5.53
N THR A 93 -7.83 -10.42 5.24
CA THR A 93 -8.65 -11.17 6.20
C THR A 93 -8.87 -12.59 5.72
N HIS A 94 -8.92 -13.52 6.67
CA HIS A 94 -9.30 -14.91 6.46
C HIS A 94 -8.49 -15.62 5.35
N LEU A 95 -7.17 -15.39 5.32
CA LEU A 95 -6.30 -16.03 4.35
C LEU A 95 -6.03 -17.48 4.78
N GLU A 96 -6.51 -18.43 3.99
CA GLU A 96 -6.33 -19.86 4.24
C GLU A 96 -4.85 -20.31 4.20
N PRO A 97 -4.45 -21.37 4.92
CA PRO A 97 -3.09 -21.91 4.88
C PRO A 97 -2.58 -22.19 3.47
N GLY A 98 -1.36 -21.75 3.17
CA GLY A 98 -0.71 -21.87 1.87
C GLY A 98 -1.30 -20.99 0.76
N LYS A 99 -2.33 -20.19 1.03
CA LYS A 99 -2.89 -19.24 0.06
C LYS A 99 -2.12 -17.93 0.07
N THR A 100 -2.24 -17.23 -1.05
CA THR A 100 -1.61 -15.94 -1.30
C THR A 100 -2.67 -14.94 -1.70
N ASP A 101 -2.67 -13.78 -1.05
CA ASP A 101 -3.31 -12.57 -1.53
C ASP A 101 -2.26 -11.68 -2.20
N SER A 102 -2.61 -11.02 -3.30
CA SER A 102 -1.70 -10.12 -4.01
C SER A 102 -2.51 -9.10 -4.77
N ASP A 103 -2.20 -7.83 -4.54
CA ASP A 103 -2.80 -6.68 -5.21
C ASP A 103 -1.80 -5.51 -5.22
N LYS A 104 -2.25 -4.33 -5.60
CA LYS A 104 -1.51 -3.09 -5.49
C LYS A 104 -1.71 -2.46 -4.10
N GLY A 105 -0.64 -1.89 -3.59
CA GLY A 105 -0.69 -0.85 -2.56
C GLY A 105 -0.35 0.49 -3.18
N GLU A 106 -0.82 1.57 -2.58
CA GLU A 106 -0.67 2.91 -3.14
C GLU A 106 -0.33 3.96 -2.07
N PHE A 107 0.36 4.99 -2.54
CA PHE A 107 0.41 6.32 -1.93
C PHE A 107 -0.16 7.29 -2.97
N ASN A 108 -1.12 8.11 -2.56
CA ASN A 108 -1.86 9.05 -3.41
C ASN A 108 -1.95 10.43 -2.72
N GLU A 109 -2.66 11.38 -3.33
CA GLU A 109 -2.85 12.73 -2.80
C GLU A 109 -3.39 12.79 -1.35
N TYR A 110 -4.09 11.76 -0.90
CA TYR A 110 -4.63 11.67 0.47
C TYR A 110 -3.66 11.03 1.47
N SER A 111 -2.50 10.59 1.00
CA SER A 111 -1.47 10.00 1.85
C SER A 111 -0.80 11.08 2.70
N THR A 112 -0.63 10.80 3.99
CA THR A 112 0.17 11.69 4.85
C THR A 112 1.65 11.50 4.54
N LEU A 113 2.26 12.55 4.00
CA LEU A 113 3.69 12.65 3.73
C LEU A 113 4.38 13.41 4.87
N GLU A 114 5.66 13.14 5.10
CA GLU A 114 6.49 13.99 5.97
C GLU A 114 6.63 15.40 5.38
N ASP A 115 6.88 16.38 6.25
CA ASP A 115 7.02 17.79 5.86
C ASP A 115 8.02 17.96 4.70
N ASP A 116 7.64 18.78 3.71
CA ASP A 116 8.41 19.07 2.50
C ASP A 116 8.70 17.85 1.59
N ARG A 117 7.92 16.76 1.67
CA ARG A 117 8.01 15.60 0.78
C ARG A 117 6.82 15.49 -0.18
N ASP A 118 7.09 14.99 -1.38
CA ASP A 118 6.11 14.71 -2.43
C ASP A 118 6.07 13.21 -2.78
N LEU A 119 4.99 12.76 -3.45
CA LEU A 119 4.88 11.37 -3.95
C LEU A 119 6.03 11.02 -4.92
N SER A 120 6.49 12.00 -5.68
CA SER A 120 7.61 11.86 -6.61
C SER A 120 8.97 11.64 -5.93
N ASP A 121 9.09 11.93 -4.62
CA ASP A 121 10.30 11.66 -3.85
C ASP A 121 10.47 10.17 -3.51
N ILE A 122 9.40 9.36 -3.59
CA ILE A 122 9.44 7.96 -3.23
C ILE A 122 10.30 7.17 -4.23
N GLU A 123 11.39 6.60 -3.75
CA GLU A 123 12.29 5.75 -4.54
C GLU A 123 12.09 4.26 -4.20
N THR A 124 11.85 3.94 -2.93
CA THR A 124 11.67 2.56 -2.49
C THR A 124 10.59 2.43 -1.43
N VAL A 125 9.93 1.27 -1.41
CA VAL A 125 9.03 0.87 -0.33
C VAL A 125 9.54 -0.38 0.36
N LYS A 126 9.31 -0.48 1.67
CA LYS A 126 9.71 -1.63 2.49
C LYS A 126 8.64 -1.95 3.51
N THR A 127 8.42 -3.24 3.75
CA THR A 127 7.63 -3.70 4.87
C THR A 127 8.31 -3.27 6.17
N ALA A 128 7.61 -2.51 7.00
CA ALA A 128 8.09 -2.03 8.28
C ALA A 128 7.64 -2.94 9.44
N TYR A 129 6.42 -3.46 9.36
CA TYR A 129 5.85 -4.33 10.37
C TYR A 129 4.78 -5.24 9.76
N VAL A 130 4.64 -6.45 10.30
CA VAL A 130 3.57 -7.38 9.97
C VAL A 130 3.02 -7.98 11.26
N GLU A 131 1.71 -7.83 11.46
CA GLU A 131 0.95 -8.62 12.42
C GLU A 131 0.23 -9.74 11.69
N ARG A 132 0.38 -10.96 12.19
CA ARG A 132 -0.41 -12.13 11.78
C ARG A 132 -1.26 -12.57 12.95
N VAL A 133 -2.57 -12.64 12.76
CA VAL A 133 -3.52 -13.14 13.76
C VAL A 133 -4.12 -14.44 13.25
N ALA A 134 -3.67 -15.57 13.78
CA ALA A 134 -4.30 -16.86 13.53
C ALA A 134 -5.74 -16.84 14.08
N LEU A 135 -6.69 -17.28 13.26
CA LEU A 135 -8.09 -17.35 13.64
C LEU A 135 -8.34 -18.63 14.43
N ALA A 136 -9.13 -18.50 15.50
CA ALA A 136 -9.58 -19.66 16.25
C ALA A 136 -10.54 -20.48 15.38
N ASN A 137 -10.34 -21.80 15.40
CA ASN A 137 -11.26 -22.78 14.83
C ASN A 137 -12.29 -23.23 15.87
#